data_AF-A0A932B3L1-F1
#
_entry.id   AF-A0A932B3L1-F1
#
_cell.length_a   1.000
_cell.length_b   1.000
_cell.length_c   1.000
_cell.angle_alpha   90.00
_cell.angle_beta   90.00
_cell.angle_gamma   90.00
#
_symmetry.space_group_name_H-M   'P 1'
#
loop_
_entity.id
_entity.type
_entity.pdbx_description
1 polymer ?
#
loop_
_entity_poly.entity_id
_entity_poly.type
_entity_poly.pdbx_seq_one_letter_code
_entity_poly.pdbx_strand_id
1 'polypeptide(L)'
;MNIQVLEELRAYIDPLTPEEHDALERSILAEGCRDALVLWGDVLVDGHNRYGICQKHGIPFNTIQNPTFKSMDDVHLWMIDQHLGRRSVSDFQRGVLALRKKDILASRVQSSAQPQPEPASASPVDPSQAAAPIPVKPAEPLNSREAIAKAARISATTVSQIEKIQKTAAPELVAAVKAGEISINAAAIVASLPVEEQVAAAAGGKKELRQAAKQVREAKAQARAAAVASLSEAGAQAEGSTLSRPLLANQQVDETDQQFIARLQRILQDLQAENEQLKARLAEMKAGALA
;
A
#
# COMPACT_ATOMS: atom_id res chain seq x y z
N MET A 1 -29.84 8.96 -27.38
CA MET A 1 -28.40 8.91 -27.09
C MET A 1 -28.03 7.48 -26.75
N ASN A 2 -27.07 6.88 -27.44
CA ASN A 2 -26.65 5.50 -27.15
C ASN A 2 -25.49 5.56 -26.14
N ILE A 3 -25.68 5.01 -24.95
CA ILE A 3 -24.63 4.94 -23.91
C ILE A 3 -24.22 3.48 -23.75
N GLN A 4 -22.94 3.19 -24.00
CA GLN A 4 -22.34 1.89 -23.81
C GLN A 4 -21.88 1.72 -22.37
N VAL A 5 -22.32 0.64 -21.73
CA VAL A 5 -21.85 0.25 -20.39
C VAL A 5 -20.83 -0.86 -20.56
N LEU A 6 -19.55 -0.54 -20.30
CA LEU A 6 -18.49 -1.54 -20.30
C LEU A 6 -18.45 -2.21 -18.92
N GLU A 7 -18.59 -3.54 -18.89
CA GLU A 7 -18.62 -4.28 -17.63
C GLU A 7 -17.29 -4.16 -16.87
N GLU A 8 -16.17 -4.01 -17.58
CA GLU A 8 -14.86 -3.76 -16.98
C GLU A 8 -14.82 -2.45 -16.16
N LEU A 9 -15.49 -1.40 -16.62
CA LEU A 9 -15.58 -0.12 -15.91
C LEU A 9 -16.61 -0.19 -14.78
N ARG A 10 -17.74 -0.86 -15.02
CA ARG A 10 -18.77 -1.06 -14.01
C ARG A 10 -18.24 -1.83 -12.79
N ALA A 11 -17.49 -2.89 -13.02
CA ALA A 11 -16.92 -3.76 -11.99
C ALA A 11 -15.58 -3.23 -11.42
N TYR A 12 -15.04 -2.14 -11.96
CA TYR A 12 -13.73 -1.62 -11.58
C TYR A 12 -13.67 -1.18 -10.10
N ILE A 13 -14.76 -0.58 -9.63
CA ILE A 13 -14.95 -0.16 -8.25
C ILE A 13 -15.95 -1.10 -7.59
N ASP A 14 -15.72 -1.41 -6.31
CA ASP A 14 -16.64 -2.23 -5.54
C ASP A 14 -18.09 -1.69 -5.65
N PRO A 15 -19.09 -2.55 -5.92
CA PRO A 15 -20.47 -2.12 -6.06
C PRO A 15 -21.03 -1.60 -4.73
N LEU A 16 -22.10 -0.81 -4.83
CA LEU A 16 -22.87 -0.41 -3.65
C LEU A 16 -23.46 -1.65 -2.98
N THR A 17 -23.57 -1.62 -1.65
CA THR A 17 -24.39 -2.60 -0.95
C THR A 17 -25.86 -2.44 -1.36
N PRO A 18 -26.71 -3.46 -1.18
CA PRO A 18 -28.14 -3.34 -1.46
C PRO A 18 -28.78 -2.13 -0.75
N GLU A 19 -28.41 -1.89 0.50
CA GLU A 19 -28.92 -0.79 1.30
C GLU A 19 -28.46 0.58 0.77
N GLU A 20 -27.20 0.69 0.33
CA GLU A 20 -26.66 1.89 -0.30
C GLU A 20 -27.35 2.16 -1.64
N HIS A 21 -27.60 1.12 -2.42
CA HIS A 21 -28.32 1.21 -3.69
C HIS A 21 -29.76 1.66 -3.47
N ASP A 22 -30.47 1.08 -2.52
CA ASP A 22 -31.86 1.45 -2.18
C ASP A 22 -31.96 2.88 -1.64
N ALA A 23 -30.96 3.34 -0.89
CA ALA A 23 -30.88 4.74 -0.46
C ALA A 23 -30.66 5.68 -1.64
N LEU A 24 -29.79 5.32 -2.60
CA LEU A 24 -29.57 6.06 -3.82
C LEU A 24 -30.84 6.11 -4.69
N GLU A 25 -31.52 4.98 -4.87
CA GLU A 25 -32.76 4.87 -5.66
C GLU A 25 -33.86 5.77 -5.07
N ARG A 26 -34.05 5.76 -3.75
CA ARG A 26 -35.00 6.67 -3.09
C ARG A 26 -34.66 8.15 -3.30
N SER A 27 -33.38 8.53 -3.23
CA SER A 27 -32.97 9.93 -3.46
C SER A 27 -33.21 10.35 -4.92
N ILE A 28 -32.91 9.48 -5.88
CA ILE A 28 -33.14 9.77 -7.31
C ILE A 28 -34.64 9.86 -7.62
N LEU A 29 -35.47 9.00 -7.05
CA LEU A 29 -36.93 9.06 -7.20
C LEU A 29 -37.52 10.35 -6.62
N ALA A 30 -36.97 10.86 -5.51
CA ALA A 30 -37.48 12.05 -4.84
C ALA A 30 -36.98 13.37 -5.47
N GLU A 31 -35.72 13.41 -5.91
CA GLU A 31 -35.02 14.65 -6.27
C GLU A 31 -34.56 14.68 -7.74
N GLY A 32 -34.69 13.57 -8.46
CA GLY A 32 -34.16 13.38 -9.80
C GLY A 32 -32.65 13.09 -9.84
N CYS A 33 -32.12 12.86 -11.04
CA CYS A 33 -30.69 12.61 -11.24
C CYS A 33 -29.90 13.93 -11.27
N ARG A 34 -29.61 14.47 -10.08
CA ARG A 34 -28.90 15.75 -9.91
C ARG A 34 -27.50 15.75 -10.51
N ASP A 35 -26.70 14.74 -10.15
CA ASP A 35 -25.31 14.64 -10.60
C ASP A 35 -25.27 14.05 -12.01
N ALA A 36 -24.57 14.75 -12.91
CA ALA A 36 -24.40 14.30 -14.29
C ALA A 36 -23.62 12.98 -14.37
N LEU A 37 -23.95 12.16 -15.36
CA LEU A 37 -23.19 10.96 -15.74
C LEU A 37 -21.93 11.38 -16.50
N VAL A 38 -20.82 10.71 -16.25
CA VAL A 38 -19.54 11.03 -16.91
C VAL A 38 -19.31 10.06 -18.05
N LEU A 39 -19.05 10.61 -19.23
CA LEU A 39 -18.87 9.86 -20.47
C LEU A 39 -17.50 10.11 -21.09
N TRP A 40 -17.07 9.12 -21.88
CA TRP A 40 -15.98 9.22 -22.83
C TRP A 40 -16.48 8.76 -24.20
N GLY A 41 -16.89 9.70 -25.05
CA GLY A 41 -17.65 9.37 -26.25
C GLY A 41 -19.02 8.84 -25.88
N ASP A 42 -19.32 7.61 -26.27
CA ASP A 42 -20.53 6.87 -25.88
C ASP A 42 -20.32 5.94 -24.68
N VAL A 43 -19.11 5.78 -24.18
CA VAL A 43 -18.79 4.92 -23.02
C VAL A 43 -19.16 5.61 -21.71
N LEU A 44 -19.88 4.90 -20.84
CA LEU A 44 -20.16 5.31 -19.47
C LEU A 44 -18.94 5.09 -18.58
N VAL A 45 -18.40 6.17 -18.03
CA VAL A 45 -17.22 6.15 -17.14
C VAL A 45 -17.62 6.20 -15.67
N ASP A 46 -18.54 7.08 -15.29
CA ASP A 46 -19.05 7.16 -13.92
C ASP A 46 -20.55 7.45 -13.88
N GLY A 47 -21.18 6.97 -12.82
CA GLY A 47 -22.63 7.03 -12.64
C GLY A 47 -23.36 5.76 -13.07
N HIS A 48 -22.70 4.60 -13.14
CA HIS A 48 -23.31 3.31 -13.47
C HIS A 48 -24.62 3.01 -12.72
N ASN A 49 -24.63 3.17 -11.40
CA ASN A 49 -25.83 2.94 -10.58
C ASN A 49 -26.93 3.99 -10.87
N ARG A 50 -26.54 5.27 -10.99
CA ARG A 50 -27.46 6.36 -11.35
C ARG A 50 -28.10 6.10 -12.71
N TYR A 51 -27.30 5.75 -13.71
CA TYR A 51 -27.76 5.42 -15.05
C TYR A 51 -28.77 4.26 -15.03
N GLY A 52 -28.46 3.16 -14.33
CA GLY A 52 -29.37 2.01 -14.21
C GLY A 52 -30.70 2.38 -13.57
N ILE A 53 -30.68 3.16 -12.48
CA ILE A 53 -31.89 3.64 -11.78
C ILE A 53 -32.69 4.58 -12.70
N CYS A 54 -32.04 5.53 -13.36
CA CYS A 54 -32.71 6.45 -14.26
C CYS A 54 -33.38 5.75 -15.44
N GLN A 55 -32.70 4.77 -16.04
CA GLN A 55 -33.27 3.96 -17.13
C GLN A 55 -34.46 3.12 -16.66
N LYS A 56 -34.39 2.53 -15.46
CA LYS A 56 -35.47 1.75 -14.86
C LYS A 56 -36.75 2.59 -14.64
N HIS A 57 -36.60 3.85 -14.24
CA HIS A 57 -37.72 4.73 -13.86
C HIS A 57 -38.07 5.79 -14.90
N GLY A 58 -37.38 5.84 -16.04
CA GLY A 58 -37.58 6.88 -17.06
C GLY A 58 -37.24 8.29 -16.58
N ILE A 59 -36.28 8.42 -15.64
CA ILE A 59 -35.88 9.70 -15.07
C ILE A 59 -34.86 10.38 -15.98
N PRO A 60 -35.06 11.64 -16.38
CA PRO A 60 -34.08 12.36 -17.19
C PRO A 60 -32.78 12.59 -16.40
N PHE A 61 -31.66 12.55 -17.11
CA PHE A 61 -30.33 12.76 -16.54
C PHE A 61 -29.49 13.64 -17.46
N ASN A 62 -28.52 14.32 -16.87
CA ASN A 62 -27.52 15.09 -17.60
C ASN A 62 -26.26 14.26 -17.79
N THR A 63 -25.49 14.59 -18.83
CA THR A 63 -24.21 13.94 -19.12
C THR A 63 -23.12 14.98 -19.34
N ILE A 64 -21.91 14.68 -18.86
CA ILE A 64 -20.71 15.48 -19.14
C ILE A 64 -19.67 14.61 -19.85
N GLN A 65 -18.97 15.22 -20.81
CA GLN A 65 -17.82 14.59 -21.46
C GLN A 65 -16.56 14.97 -20.70
N ASN A 66 -15.68 14.01 -20.47
CA ASN A 66 -14.35 14.31 -19.96
C ASN A 66 -13.33 14.37 -21.12
N PRO A 67 -12.82 15.56 -21.48
CA PRO A 67 -11.95 15.72 -22.65
C PRO A 67 -10.50 15.30 -22.38
N THR A 68 -10.13 14.94 -21.15
CA THR A 68 -8.73 14.67 -20.78
C THR A 68 -8.31 13.22 -21.02
N PHE A 69 -9.27 12.31 -21.22
CA PHE A 69 -9.00 10.89 -21.44
C PHE A 69 -8.41 10.63 -22.83
N LYS A 70 -7.22 10.03 -22.85
CA LYS A 70 -6.55 9.58 -24.08
C LYS A 70 -6.44 8.06 -24.18
N SER A 71 -6.65 7.36 -23.07
CA SER A 71 -6.58 5.91 -22.98
C SER A 71 -7.48 5.38 -21.86
N MET A 72 -7.69 4.05 -21.86
CA MET A 72 -8.40 3.38 -20.76
C MET A 72 -7.66 3.54 -19.41
N ASP A 73 -6.33 3.64 -19.43
CA ASP A 73 -5.57 3.93 -18.22
C ASP A 73 -5.90 5.31 -17.64
N ASP A 74 -6.10 6.33 -18.48
CA ASP A 74 -6.52 7.66 -18.00
C ASP A 74 -7.92 7.60 -17.39
N VAL A 75 -8.82 6.77 -17.93
CA VAL A 75 -10.16 6.50 -17.36
C VAL A 75 -10.04 5.84 -15.99
N HIS A 76 -9.27 4.76 -15.88
CA HIS A 76 -9.03 4.06 -14.61
C HIS A 76 -8.40 4.97 -13.55
N LEU A 77 -7.37 5.74 -13.92
CA LEU A 77 -6.70 6.68 -13.01
C LEU A 77 -7.69 7.74 -12.49
N TRP A 78 -8.53 8.27 -13.36
CA TRP A 78 -9.55 9.23 -12.96
C TRP A 78 -10.60 8.60 -12.05
N MET A 79 -11.08 7.39 -12.35
CA MET A 79 -12.01 6.66 -11.48
C MET A 79 -11.43 6.44 -10.09
N ILE A 80 -10.15 6.04 -10.00
CA ILE A 80 -9.44 5.90 -8.73
C ILE A 80 -9.44 7.22 -7.97
N ASP A 81 -9.06 8.32 -8.62
CA ASP A 81 -8.94 9.63 -7.98
C ASP A 81 -10.27 10.18 -7.48
N GLN A 82 -11.36 9.96 -8.22
CA GLN A 82 -12.71 10.28 -7.76
C GLN A 82 -13.08 9.52 -6.48
N HIS A 83 -12.68 8.25 -6.35
CA HIS A 83 -13.01 7.43 -5.18
C HIS A 83 -12.10 7.73 -3.99
N LEU A 84 -10.81 7.96 -4.21
CA LEU A 84 -9.89 8.38 -3.14
C LEU A 84 -10.30 9.72 -2.49
N GLY A 85 -11.01 10.58 -3.22
CA GLY A 85 -11.58 11.83 -2.67
C GLY A 85 -12.77 11.64 -1.72
N ARG A 86 -13.48 10.51 -1.76
CA ARG A 86 -14.74 10.30 -1.03
C ARG A 86 -14.49 9.92 0.42
N ARG A 87 -15.20 10.54 1.37
CA ARG A 87 -15.09 10.24 2.82
C ARG A 87 -15.57 8.83 3.20
N SER A 88 -16.50 8.26 2.43
CA SER A 88 -17.12 6.95 2.71
C SER A 88 -16.23 5.75 2.38
N VAL A 89 -15.15 5.95 1.62
CA VAL A 89 -14.28 4.85 1.19
C VAL A 89 -13.42 4.40 2.36
N SER A 90 -13.46 3.10 2.66
CA SER A 90 -12.71 2.48 3.75
C SER A 90 -11.20 2.54 3.52
N ASP A 91 -10.40 2.52 4.60
CA ASP A 91 -8.93 2.49 4.51
C ASP A 91 -8.41 1.31 3.68
N PHE A 92 -9.10 0.16 3.77
CA PHE A 92 -8.77 -1.00 2.96
C PHE A 92 -8.95 -0.69 1.47
N GLN A 93 -10.12 -0.21 1.07
CA GLN A 93 -10.39 0.17 -0.32
C GLN A 93 -9.46 1.28 -0.82
N ARG A 94 -9.15 2.28 0.02
CA ARG A 94 -8.16 3.33 -0.32
C ARG A 94 -6.80 2.75 -0.67
N GLY A 95 -6.30 1.83 0.16
CA GLY A 95 -5.03 1.17 -0.10
C GLY A 95 -5.06 0.33 -1.37
N VAL A 96 -6.16 -0.40 -1.63
CA VAL A 96 -6.31 -1.20 -2.86
C VAL A 96 -6.31 -0.32 -4.11
N LEU A 97 -7.07 0.77 -4.11
CA LEU A 97 -7.12 1.72 -5.22
C LEU A 97 -5.76 2.40 -5.44
N ALA A 98 -5.05 2.77 -4.38
CA ALA A 98 -3.73 3.38 -4.50
C ALA A 98 -2.67 2.39 -5.01
N LEU A 99 -2.75 1.10 -4.65
CA LEU A 99 -1.89 0.06 -5.22
C LEU A 99 -2.15 -0.11 -6.73
N ARG A 100 -3.42 -0.18 -7.16
CA ARG A 100 -3.79 -0.20 -8.58
C ARG A 100 -3.29 1.03 -9.33
N LYS A 101 -3.41 2.22 -8.71
CA LYS A 101 -2.89 3.47 -9.27
C LYS A 101 -1.39 3.39 -9.55
N LYS A 102 -0.62 2.86 -8.59
CA LYS A 102 0.81 2.64 -8.76
C LYS A 102 1.09 1.71 -9.93
N ASP A 103 0.36 0.60 -10.03
CA ASP A 103 0.59 -0.39 -11.09
C ASP A 103 0.37 0.21 -12.48
N ILE A 104 -0.71 0.97 -12.67
CA ILE A 104 -0.99 1.68 -13.95
C ILE A 104 0.14 2.67 -14.28
N LEU A 105 0.57 3.48 -13.30
CA LEU A 105 1.64 4.45 -13.53
C LEU A 105 3.00 3.78 -13.81
N ALA A 106 3.29 2.68 -13.13
CA ALA A 106 4.51 1.90 -13.37
C ALA A 106 4.52 1.29 -14.78
N SER A 107 3.40 0.70 -15.22
CA SER A 107 3.24 0.18 -16.58
C SER A 107 3.37 1.28 -17.64
N ARG A 108 2.88 2.50 -17.37
CA ARG A 108 3.04 3.65 -18.26
C ARG A 108 4.51 4.05 -18.42
N VAL A 109 5.25 4.13 -17.32
CA VAL A 109 6.70 4.45 -17.35
C VAL A 109 7.47 3.39 -18.12
N GLN A 110 7.19 2.10 -17.89
CA GLN A 110 7.81 1.00 -18.62
C GLN A 110 7.53 1.07 -20.13
N SER A 111 6.29 1.37 -20.52
CA SER A 111 5.89 1.50 -21.92
C SER A 111 6.55 2.71 -22.60
N SER A 112 6.78 3.80 -21.86
CA SER A 112 7.49 4.98 -22.37
C SER A 112 9.02 4.87 -22.36
N ALA A 113 9.59 3.90 -21.63
CA ALA A 113 11.03 3.66 -21.51
C ALA A 113 11.55 2.60 -22.48
N GLN A 114 10.68 1.97 -23.27
CA GLN A 114 11.13 1.21 -24.43
C GLN A 114 11.74 2.18 -25.45
N PRO A 115 12.97 1.94 -25.95
CA PRO A 115 13.55 2.77 -27.00
C PRO A 115 12.63 2.67 -28.21
N GLN A 116 12.02 3.80 -28.58
CA GLN A 116 11.43 3.89 -29.90
C GLN A 116 12.55 3.60 -30.92
N PRO A 117 12.37 2.67 -31.87
CA PRO A 117 13.28 2.60 -32.99
C PRO A 117 13.28 3.98 -33.66
N GLU A 118 14.47 4.57 -33.81
CA GLU A 118 14.62 5.87 -34.44
C GLU A 118 13.85 5.92 -35.76
N PRO A 119 13.11 7.00 -36.06
CA PRO A 119 12.61 7.19 -37.40
C PRO A 119 13.80 7.49 -38.32
N ALA A 120 14.29 6.44 -38.99
CA ALA A 120 15.14 6.55 -40.16
C ALA A 120 14.33 7.19 -41.30
N SER A 121 14.27 8.52 -41.32
CA SER A 121 14.06 9.28 -42.55
C SER A 121 14.39 10.74 -42.30
N ALA A 122 15.62 11.09 -42.66
CA ALA A 122 16.02 12.46 -42.93
C ALA A 122 15.15 13.04 -44.05
N SER A 123 14.55 14.20 -43.80
CA SER A 123 14.32 15.22 -44.82
C SER A 123 14.38 16.59 -44.14
N PRO A 124 15.14 17.55 -44.69
CA PRO A 124 15.42 18.81 -44.02
C PRO A 124 14.24 19.77 -44.20
N VAL A 125 13.71 20.29 -43.10
CA VAL A 125 12.82 21.46 -43.13
C VAL A 125 13.38 22.57 -42.24
N ASP A 126 13.46 23.72 -42.89
CA ASP A 126 13.95 25.07 -42.54
C ASP A 126 13.81 25.51 -41.06
N PRO A 127 14.79 26.27 -40.49
CA PRO A 127 14.76 26.70 -39.10
C PRO A 127 14.12 28.08 -38.95
N SER A 128 12.85 28.16 -38.56
CA SER A 128 12.31 29.39 -37.98
C SER A 128 11.08 29.12 -37.11
N GLN A 129 11.32 29.08 -35.80
CA GLN A 129 10.52 29.69 -34.72
C GLN A 129 10.64 28.85 -33.44
N ALA A 130 11.53 29.32 -32.57
CA ALA A 130 11.62 28.92 -31.19
C ALA A 130 10.46 29.55 -30.40
N ALA A 131 9.63 28.71 -29.79
CA ALA A 131 8.84 29.06 -28.61
C ALA A 131 8.99 27.93 -27.59
N ALA A 132 9.71 28.23 -26.51
CA ALA A 132 10.13 27.28 -25.49
C ALA A 132 8.94 26.61 -24.78
N PRO A 133 8.93 25.28 -24.58
CA PRO A 133 8.01 24.64 -23.65
C PRO A 133 8.45 24.94 -22.22
N ILE A 134 7.52 25.48 -21.44
CA ILE A 134 7.62 25.65 -19.98
C ILE A 134 7.90 24.27 -19.35
N PRO A 135 8.89 24.11 -18.44
CA PRO A 135 9.17 22.84 -17.82
C PRO A 135 8.05 22.52 -16.82
N VAL A 136 7.10 21.68 -17.25
CA VAL A 136 6.15 21.03 -16.37
C VAL A 136 6.96 20.10 -15.48
N LYS A 137 7.04 20.41 -14.17
CA LYS A 137 7.72 19.58 -13.17
C LYS A 137 7.27 18.11 -13.34
N PRO A 138 8.19 17.14 -13.48
CA PRO A 138 7.82 15.73 -13.55
C PRO A 138 7.03 15.36 -12.29
N ALA A 139 5.87 14.73 -12.48
CA ALA A 139 5.11 14.14 -11.40
C ALA A 139 6.05 13.26 -10.56
N GLU A 140 6.11 13.51 -9.26
CA GLU A 140 6.92 12.70 -8.35
C GLU A 140 6.57 11.22 -8.57
N PRO A 141 7.56 10.35 -8.81
CA PRO A 141 7.26 8.95 -9.05
C PRO A 141 6.56 8.39 -7.81
N LEU A 142 5.31 7.93 -7.98
CA LEU A 142 4.61 7.13 -6.97
C LEU A 142 5.23 5.72 -6.83
N ASN A 143 6.54 5.60 -7.01
CA ASN A 143 7.31 4.38 -6.87
C ASN A 143 7.66 4.10 -5.39
N SER A 144 7.62 5.14 -4.54
CA SER A 144 7.80 4.96 -3.09
C SER A 144 6.50 4.60 -2.40
N ARG A 145 6.58 3.67 -1.45
CA ARG A 145 5.46 3.29 -0.56
C ARG A 145 4.86 4.50 0.16
N GLU A 146 5.66 5.52 0.45
CA GLU A 146 5.23 6.76 1.12
C GLU A 146 4.31 7.59 0.21
N ALA A 147 4.59 7.61 -1.09
CA ALA A 147 3.78 8.33 -2.05
C ALA A 147 2.41 7.66 -2.24
N ILE A 148 2.37 6.32 -2.23
CA ILE A 148 1.12 5.54 -2.22
C ILE A 148 0.31 5.84 -0.95
N ALA A 149 0.97 5.82 0.20
CA ALA A 149 0.36 6.09 1.50
C ALA A 149 -0.28 7.48 1.54
N LYS A 150 0.44 8.49 1.03
CA LYS A 150 -0.04 9.87 0.90
C LYS A 150 -1.25 9.98 -0.03
N ALA A 151 -1.21 9.32 -1.19
CA ALA A 151 -2.33 9.28 -2.14
C ALA A 151 -3.58 8.61 -1.53
N ALA A 152 -3.37 7.52 -0.78
CA ALA A 152 -4.42 6.81 -0.08
C ALA A 152 -4.89 7.50 1.22
N ARG A 153 -4.17 8.51 1.73
CA ARG A 153 -4.40 9.13 3.06
C ARG A 153 -4.36 8.13 4.22
N ILE A 154 -3.50 7.11 4.12
CA ILE A 154 -3.27 6.10 5.17
C ILE A 154 -1.78 5.96 5.47
N SER A 155 -1.41 5.20 6.51
CA SER A 155 0.00 4.98 6.85
C SER A 155 0.71 4.03 5.87
N ALA A 156 2.01 4.20 5.67
CA ALA A 156 2.82 3.28 4.85
C ALA A 156 2.76 1.82 5.36
N THR A 157 2.70 1.64 6.68
CA THR A 157 2.51 0.32 7.29
C THR A 157 1.17 -0.31 6.90
N THR A 158 0.10 0.48 6.88
CA THR A 158 -1.23 0.02 6.44
C THR A 158 -1.20 -0.37 4.97
N VAL A 159 -0.52 0.38 4.11
CA VAL A 159 -0.33 0.02 2.69
C VAL A 159 0.35 -1.35 2.57
N SER A 160 1.43 -1.60 3.32
CA SER A 160 2.12 -2.90 3.30
C SER A 160 1.24 -4.05 3.81
N GLN A 161 0.40 -3.81 4.82
CA GLN A 161 -0.57 -4.80 5.31
C GLN A 161 -1.61 -5.12 4.23
N ILE A 162 -2.15 -4.10 3.55
CA ILE A 162 -3.13 -4.27 2.47
C ILE A 162 -2.51 -5.00 1.28
N GLU A 163 -1.29 -4.64 0.90
CA GLU A 163 -0.56 -5.32 -0.18
C GLU A 163 -0.36 -6.81 0.14
N LYS A 164 -0.01 -7.13 1.39
CA LYS A 164 0.10 -8.52 1.84
C LYS A 164 -1.24 -9.25 1.76
N ILE A 165 -2.32 -8.65 2.26
CA ILE A 165 -3.67 -9.22 2.20
C ILE A 165 -4.03 -9.52 0.74
N GLN A 166 -3.84 -8.57 -0.18
CA GLN A 166 -4.15 -8.76 -1.59
C GLN A 166 -3.38 -9.91 -2.25
N LYS A 167 -2.14 -10.18 -1.82
CA LYS A 167 -1.29 -11.23 -2.39
C LYS A 167 -1.53 -12.62 -1.81
N THR A 168 -2.00 -12.72 -0.57
CA THR A 168 -1.95 -13.99 0.20
C THR A 168 -3.26 -14.37 0.86
N ALA A 169 -4.24 -13.46 0.93
CA ALA A 169 -5.51 -13.73 1.58
C ALA A 169 -6.45 -14.53 0.68
N ALA A 170 -7.17 -15.47 1.28
CA ALA A 170 -8.31 -16.13 0.67
C ALA A 170 -9.42 -15.11 0.33
N PRO A 171 -10.22 -15.32 -0.73
CA PRO A 171 -11.28 -14.39 -1.12
C PRO A 171 -12.29 -14.13 0.00
N GLU A 172 -12.56 -15.13 0.83
CA GLU A 172 -13.45 -15.04 2.00
C GLU A 172 -12.87 -14.09 3.06
N LEU A 173 -11.56 -14.14 3.30
CA LEU A 173 -10.89 -13.22 4.22
C LEU A 173 -10.91 -11.79 3.68
N VAL A 174 -10.70 -11.60 2.37
CA VAL A 174 -10.82 -10.29 1.72
C VAL A 174 -12.24 -9.74 1.85
N ALA A 175 -13.26 -10.57 1.64
CA ALA A 175 -14.66 -10.19 1.82
C ALA A 175 -14.94 -9.75 3.26
N ALA A 176 -14.44 -10.49 4.26
CA ALA A 176 -14.60 -10.14 5.67
C ALA A 176 -13.91 -8.80 6.03
N VAL A 177 -12.77 -8.48 5.41
CA VAL A 177 -12.12 -7.16 5.58
C VAL A 177 -12.96 -6.05 4.95
N LYS A 178 -13.48 -6.26 3.72
CA LYS A 178 -14.35 -5.30 3.04
C LYS A 178 -15.64 -5.03 3.80
N ALA A 179 -16.23 -6.07 4.40
CA ALA A 179 -17.40 -5.98 5.26
C ALA A 179 -17.11 -5.35 6.64
N GLY A 180 -15.84 -5.10 6.98
CA GLY A 180 -15.45 -4.51 8.27
C GLY A 180 -15.59 -5.48 9.45
N GLU A 181 -15.66 -6.79 9.21
CA GLU A 181 -15.77 -7.81 10.27
C GLU A 181 -14.44 -7.98 11.02
N ILE A 182 -13.34 -7.89 10.28
CA ILE A 182 -11.97 -7.98 10.78
C ILE A 182 -11.16 -6.72 10.41
N SER A 183 -10.30 -6.26 11.32
CA SER A 183 -9.44 -5.10 11.05
C SER A 183 -8.28 -5.47 10.11
N ILE A 184 -7.77 -4.49 9.34
CA ILE A 184 -6.67 -4.67 8.39
C ILE A 184 -5.46 -5.35 9.05
N ASN A 185 -5.07 -4.92 10.25
CA ASN A 185 -3.95 -5.52 10.97
C ASN A 185 -4.22 -6.99 11.33
N ALA A 186 -5.40 -7.32 11.86
CA ALA A 186 -5.76 -8.70 12.18
C ALA A 186 -5.80 -9.56 10.92
N ALA A 187 -6.38 -9.07 9.82
CA ALA A 187 -6.44 -9.78 8.56
C ALA A 187 -5.04 -10.00 7.96
N ALA A 188 -4.13 -9.03 8.04
CA ALA A 188 -2.75 -9.20 7.57
C ALA A 188 -1.96 -10.26 8.35
N ILE A 189 -2.40 -10.58 9.57
CA ILE A 189 -1.84 -11.64 10.39
C ILE A 189 -2.43 -12.99 9.98
N VAL A 190 -3.76 -13.08 9.85
CA VAL A 190 -4.45 -14.29 9.37
C VAL A 190 -3.99 -14.64 7.95
N ALA A 191 -3.71 -13.67 7.09
CA ALA A 191 -3.14 -13.86 5.75
C ALA A 191 -1.73 -14.50 5.75
N SER A 192 -1.10 -14.68 6.92
CA SER A 192 0.16 -15.46 7.03
C SER A 192 -0.08 -16.96 7.18
N LEU A 193 -1.31 -17.37 7.47
CA LEU A 193 -1.69 -18.78 7.61
C LEU A 193 -1.91 -19.43 6.24
N PRO A 194 -1.88 -20.78 6.17
CA PRO A 194 -2.33 -21.52 5.00
C PRO A 194 -3.76 -21.14 4.59
N VAL A 195 -4.04 -21.17 3.28
CA VAL A 195 -5.35 -20.77 2.73
C VAL A 195 -6.51 -21.53 3.39
N GLU A 196 -6.33 -22.82 3.66
CA GLU A 196 -7.34 -23.66 4.32
C GLU A 196 -7.76 -23.13 5.70
N GLU A 197 -6.79 -22.70 6.52
CA GLU A 197 -7.08 -22.13 7.85
C GLU A 197 -7.71 -20.75 7.73
N GLN A 198 -7.35 -19.96 6.72
CA GLN A 198 -7.99 -18.67 6.47
C GLN A 198 -9.47 -18.83 6.13
N VAL A 199 -9.80 -19.80 5.27
CA VAL A 199 -11.18 -20.12 4.89
C VAL A 199 -11.96 -20.66 6.09
N ALA A 200 -11.37 -21.56 6.88
CA ALA A 200 -12.02 -22.08 8.09
C ALA A 200 -12.31 -20.97 9.11
N ALA A 201 -11.36 -20.06 9.32
CA ALA A 201 -11.55 -18.90 10.19
C ALA A 201 -12.64 -17.96 9.65
N ALA A 202 -12.67 -17.72 8.34
CA ALA A 202 -13.69 -16.88 7.70
C ALA A 202 -15.09 -17.51 7.77
N ALA A 203 -15.20 -18.83 7.61
CA ALA A 203 -16.47 -19.56 7.70
C ALA A 203 -17.09 -19.53 9.11
N GLY A 204 -16.26 -19.49 10.15
CA GLY A 204 -16.73 -19.26 11.52
C GLY A 204 -17.27 -17.84 11.75
N GLY A 205 -16.83 -16.88 10.93
CA GLY A 205 -17.24 -15.49 10.99
C GLY A 205 -16.38 -14.64 11.93
N LYS A 206 -16.95 -13.52 12.40
CA LYS A 206 -16.22 -12.44 13.08
C LYS A 206 -15.45 -12.88 14.33
N LYS A 207 -15.95 -13.84 15.12
CA LYS A 207 -15.31 -14.25 16.38
C LYS A 207 -14.09 -15.14 16.10
N GLU A 208 -14.25 -16.08 15.18
CA GLU A 208 -13.28 -17.08 14.77
C GLU A 208 -12.12 -16.41 14.02
N LEU A 209 -12.41 -15.47 13.12
CA LEU A 209 -11.41 -14.60 12.49
C LEU A 209 -10.54 -13.85 13.52
N ARG A 210 -11.15 -13.31 14.58
CA ARG A 210 -10.43 -12.62 15.65
C ARG A 210 -9.61 -13.58 16.51
N GLN A 211 -10.15 -14.77 16.77
CA GLN A 211 -9.46 -15.80 17.53
C GLN A 211 -8.25 -16.34 16.77
N ALA A 212 -8.39 -16.64 15.47
CA ALA A 212 -7.30 -17.04 14.60
C ALA A 212 -6.20 -15.97 14.59
N ALA A 213 -6.57 -14.69 14.41
CA ALA A 213 -5.60 -13.59 14.47
C ALA A 213 -4.87 -13.52 15.83
N LYS A 214 -5.56 -13.78 16.95
CA LYS A 214 -4.96 -13.82 18.29
C LYS A 214 -3.99 -15.00 18.44
N GLN A 215 -4.39 -16.20 18.04
CA GLN A 215 -3.55 -17.40 18.11
C GLN A 215 -2.27 -17.24 17.29
N VAL A 216 -2.36 -16.68 16.08
CA VAL A 216 -1.17 -16.40 15.25
C VAL A 216 -0.25 -15.37 15.90
N ARG A 217 -0.81 -14.34 16.55
CA ARG A 217 0.00 -13.36 17.29
C ARG A 217 0.75 -14.02 18.45
N GLU A 218 0.06 -14.84 19.22
CA GLU A 218 0.64 -15.55 20.37
C GLU A 218 1.70 -16.55 19.91
N ALA A 219 1.42 -17.36 18.89
CA ALA A 219 2.39 -18.29 18.31
C ALA A 219 3.63 -17.56 17.77
N LYS A 220 3.46 -16.42 17.09
CA LYS A 220 4.59 -15.61 16.61
C LYS A 220 5.37 -14.96 17.76
N ALA A 221 4.70 -14.53 18.83
CA ALA A 221 5.35 -13.99 20.01
C ALA A 221 6.15 -15.08 20.75
N GLN A 222 5.59 -16.28 20.90
CA GLN A 222 6.27 -17.44 21.48
C GLN A 222 7.46 -17.88 20.63
N ALA A 223 7.30 -17.98 19.31
CA ALA A 223 8.40 -18.31 18.40
C ALA A 223 9.53 -17.26 18.46
N ARG A 224 9.18 -15.97 18.57
CA ARG A 224 10.17 -14.90 18.75
C ARG A 224 10.87 -15.00 20.12
N ALA A 225 10.12 -15.26 21.19
CA ALA A 225 10.69 -15.43 22.53
C ALA A 225 11.63 -16.64 22.58
N ALA A 226 11.23 -17.76 21.98
CA ALA A 226 12.05 -18.96 21.84
C ALA A 226 13.32 -18.69 21.02
N ALA A 227 13.22 -17.96 19.91
CA ALA A 227 14.38 -17.57 19.09
C ALA A 227 15.36 -16.67 19.85
N VAL A 228 14.85 -15.73 20.67
CA VAL A 228 15.70 -14.88 21.52
C VAL A 228 16.36 -15.69 22.63
N ALA A 229 15.63 -16.63 23.24
CA ALA A 229 16.17 -17.54 24.25
C ALA A 229 17.27 -18.45 23.65
N SER A 230 17.04 -19.03 22.46
CA SER A 230 18.02 -19.87 21.79
C SER A 230 19.27 -19.10 21.36
N LEU A 231 19.14 -17.84 20.95
CA LEU A 231 20.29 -16.97 20.65
C LEU A 231 21.08 -16.62 21.92
N SER A 232 20.40 -16.45 23.06
CA SER A 232 21.03 -16.26 24.37
C SER A 232 21.78 -17.51 24.86
N GLU A 233 21.24 -18.70 24.62
CA GLU A 233 21.84 -19.98 24.96
C GLU A 233 22.99 -20.36 24.01
N ALA A 234 22.86 -20.11 22.70
CA ALA A 234 23.96 -20.29 21.75
C ALA A 234 25.13 -19.34 22.04
N GLY A 235 24.84 -18.11 22.50
CA GLY A 235 25.85 -17.19 23.03
C GLY A 235 26.43 -17.59 24.39
N ALA A 236 25.86 -18.58 25.08
CA ALA A 236 26.43 -19.18 26.31
C ALA A 236 27.22 -20.46 26.02
N GLN A 237 26.90 -21.19 24.94
CA GLN A 237 27.66 -22.38 24.51
C GLN A 237 28.86 -22.05 23.61
N ALA A 238 28.94 -20.82 23.08
CA ALA A 238 30.15 -20.27 22.46
C ALA A 238 31.16 -19.71 23.49
N GLU A 239 31.08 -20.11 24.76
CA GLU A 239 32.09 -19.82 25.80
C GLU A 239 33.33 -20.72 25.66
N GLY A 240 33.91 -20.71 24.46
CA GLY A 240 35.33 -21.00 24.21
C GLY A 240 36.11 -19.76 23.74
N SER A 241 35.42 -18.65 23.44
CA SER A 241 36.05 -17.36 23.16
C SER A 241 35.59 -16.37 24.23
N THR A 242 36.36 -16.33 25.31
CA THR A 242 36.32 -15.26 26.31
C THR A 242 36.47 -13.92 25.60
N LEU A 243 35.40 -13.15 25.38
CA LEU A 243 35.51 -11.68 25.19
C LEU A 243 34.20 -10.86 25.16
N SER A 244 33.00 -11.42 25.38
CA SER A 244 31.80 -10.54 25.31
C SER A 244 30.69 -10.76 26.35
N ARG A 245 30.97 -11.45 27.46
CA ARG A 245 29.93 -11.68 28.49
C ARG A 245 30.43 -11.54 29.94
N PRO A 246 30.91 -10.34 30.36
CA PRO A 246 30.60 -9.98 31.75
C PRO A 246 30.33 -8.48 31.99
N LEU A 247 29.85 -7.69 31.02
CA LEU A 247 29.71 -6.24 31.28
C LEU A 247 28.42 -5.83 32.00
N LEU A 248 27.29 -6.51 31.78
CA LEU A 248 26.02 -6.20 32.45
C LEU A 248 25.65 -7.15 33.60
N ALA A 249 26.35 -8.27 33.76
CA ALA A 249 25.99 -9.30 34.75
C ALA A 249 26.51 -9.04 36.17
N ASN A 250 27.45 -8.10 36.35
CA ASN A 250 27.98 -7.73 37.66
C ASN A 250 27.34 -6.42 38.14
N GLN A 251 26.03 -6.40 38.39
CA GLN A 251 25.47 -5.37 39.25
C GLN A 251 25.90 -5.72 40.67
N GLN A 252 26.85 -4.96 41.23
CA GLN A 252 27.20 -5.12 42.64
C GLN A 252 25.97 -4.71 43.45
N VAL A 253 25.58 -5.55 44.41
CA VAL A 253 24.31 -5.44 45.17
C VAL A 253 24.21 -4.12 45.97
N ASP A 254 25.31 -3.36 46.08
CA ASP A 254 25.41 -2.07 46.79
C ASP A 254 25.87 -0.89 45.91
N GLU A 255 25.82 -0.98 44.58
CA GLU A 255 26.22 0.12 43.68
C GLU A 255 25.16 1.24 43.66
N THR A 256 25.54 2.47 44.05
CA THR A 256 24.63 3.62 43.96
C THR A 256 24.32 3.99 42.51
N ASP A 257 23.15 4.58 42.25
CA ASP A 257 22.74 4.97 40.89
C ASP A 257 23.78 5.84 40.17
N GLN A 258 24.47 6.72 40.90
CA GLN A 258 25.55 7.54 40.34
C GLN A 258 26.78 6.73 39.92
N GLN A 259 27.16 5.71 40.68
CA GLN A 259 28.26 4.82 40.35
C GLN A 259 27.92 3.95 39.14
N PHE A 260 26.68 3.46 39.09
CA PHE A 260 26.17 2.69 37.96
C PHE A 260 26.15 3.52 36.67
N ILE A 261 25.67 4.76 36.73
CA ILE A 261 25.67 5.69 35.59
C ILE A 261 27.10 6.00 35.14
N ALA A 262 28.02 6.29 36.06
CA ALA A 262 29.41 6.57 35.73
C ALA A 262 30.10 5.37 35.05
N ARG A 263 29.79 4.15 35.51
CA ARG A 263 30.28 2.92 34.90
C ARG A 263 29.74 2.72 33.48
N LEU A 264 28.44 2.92 33.27
CA LEU A 264 27.84 2.83 31.94
C LEU A 264 28.42 3.88 30.98
N GLN A 265 28.66 5.09 31.46
CA GLN A 265 29.29 6.15 30.66
C GLN A 265 30.71 5.77 30.23
N ARG A 266 31.50 5.18 31.13
CA ARG A 266 32.86 4.70 30.82
C ARG A 266 32.84 3.59 29.77
N ILE A 267 31.93 2.63 29.91
CA ILE A 267 31.72 1.55 28.94
C ILE A 267 31.35 2.11 27.56
N LEU A 268 30.45 3.10 27.51
CA LEU A 268 30.06 3.73 26.25
C LEU A 268 31.23 4.45 25.59
N GLN A 269 32.09 5.12 26.36
CA GLN A 269 33.30 5.77 25.83
C GLN A 269 34.28 4.75 25.25
N ASP A 270 34.52 3.64 25.95
CA ASP A 270 35.43 2.59 25.49
C ASP A 270 34.93 1.94 24.18
N LEU A 271 33.63 1.63 24.10
CA LEU A 271 33.00 1.08 22.89
C LEU A 271 32.99 2.07 21.72
N GLN A 272 32.86 3.36 22.00
CA GLN A 272 32.96 4.40 20.97
C GLN A 272 34.37 4.48 20.40
N ALA A 273 35.39 4.46 21.26
CA ALA A 273 36.80 4.46 20.85
C ALA A 273 37.14 3.20 20.02
N GLU A 274 36.66 2.03 20.43
CA GLU A 274 36.86 0.79 19.69
C GLU A 274 36.18 0.83 18.31
N ASN A 275 34.95 1.36 18.23
CA ASN A 275 34.27 1.53 16.95
C ASN A 275 35.00 2.50 16.01
N GLU A 276 35.59 3.57 16.54
CA GLU A 276 36.41 4.49 15.74
C GLU A 276 37.67 3.80 15.22
N GLN A 277 38.34 3.00 16.05
CA GLN A 277 39.50 2.21 15.63
C GLN A 277 39.14 1.18 14.56
N LEU A 278 38.01 0.48 14.71
CA LEU A 278 37.53 -0.48 13.72
C LEU A 278 37.14 0.21 12.40
N LYS A 279 36.51 1.39 12.46
CA LYS A 279 36.22 2.20 11.27
C LYS A 279 37.49 2.65 10.57
N ALA A 280 38.52 3.06 11.31
CA ALA A 280 39.82 3.43 10.76
C ALA A 280 40.48 2.23 10.06
N ARG A 281 40.51 1.05 10.71
CA ARG A 281 41.02 -0.20 10.10
C ARG A 281 40.26 -0.61 8.84
N LEU A 282 38.93 -0.44 8.84
CA LEU A 282 38.10 -0.71 7.65
C LEU A 282 38.39 0.28 6.52
N ALA A 283 38.67 1.55 6.85
CA ALA A 283 39.05 2.56 5.85
C ALA A 283 40.43 2.26 5.25
N GLU A 284 41.39 1.85 6.07
CA GLU A 284 42.73 1.42 5.61
C GLU A 284 42.67 0.16 4.74
N MET A 285 41.89 -0.86 5.13
CA MET A 285 41.68 -2.05 4.29
C MET A 285 41.00 -1.73 2.96
N LYS A 286 40.05 -0.78 2.94
CA LYS A 286 39.40 -0.34 1.70
C LYS A 286 40.35 0.45 0.80
N ALA A 287 41.22 1.27 1.37
CA ALA A 287 42.23 2.02 0.61
C ALA A 287 43.31 1.10 0.03
N GLY A 288 43.73 0.06 0.78
CA GLY A 288 44.69 -0.94 0.31
C GLY A 288 44.13 -1.91 -0.76
N ALA A 289 42.81 -2.06 -0.86
CA ALA A 289 42.17 -2.88 -1.89
C ALA A 289 41.94 -2.13 -3.23
N LEU A 290 42.24 -0.83 -3.28
CA LEU A 290 42.09 0.03 -4.45
C LEU A 290 43.45 0.46 -5.06
N ALA A 291 44.57 -0.05 -4.53
CA ALA A 291 45.93 0.12 -5.05
C ALA A 291 46.43 -1.19 -5.67
#